data_AF-A0AAQ2C4E6-F1
#
_entry.id   AF-A0AAQ2C4E6-F1
#
_cell.length_a   1.000
_cell.length_b   1.000
_cell.length_c   1.000
_cell.angle_alpha   90.00
_cell.angle_beta   90.00
_cell.angle_gamma   90.00
#
_symmetry.space_group_name_H-M   'P 1'
#
loop_
_entity.id
_entity.type
_entity.pdbx_description
1 polymer ?
#
loop_
_entity_poly.entity_id
_entity_poly.type
_entity_poly.pdbx_seq_one_letter_code
_entity_poly.pdbx_strand_id
1 'polypeptide(L)'
;MRRILFDSPISRAGYLYATTVGLVWGSIWSTGTVERRGGLVVFRGMPAWTFGRGGSCVGACYLTNQNVSTAILEHEAVHKRQWQRFGMVFPLLYLVAGRNPLRNRFEIEAGLEKGGYAR
;
A
#
# COMPACT_ATOMS: atom_id res chain seq x y z
N MET A 1 14.60 18.76 -12.36
CA MET A 1 15.36 18.51 -11.10
C MET A 1 14.64 17.70 -10.02
N ARG A 2 13.29 17.61 -10.00
CA ARG A 2 12.50 16.92 -8.94
C ARG A 2 12.45 15.38 -8.99
N ARG A 3 13.00 14.73 -10.03
CA ARG A 3 12.88 13.28 -10.28
C ARG A 3 13.97 12.44 -9.61
N ILE A 4 15.13 13.04 -9.31
CA ILE A 4 16.31 12.31 -8.80
C ILE A 4 16.31 12.20 -7.26
N LEU A 5 15.68 13.14 -6.55
CA LEU A 5 15.65 13.16 -5.09
C LEU A 5 14.72 12.09 -4.47
N PHE A 6 13.69 11.65 -5.19
CA PHE A 6 12.71 10.67 -4.70
C PHE A 6 12.67 9.39 -5.54
N ASP A 7 13.56 9.17 -6.49
CA ASP A 7 13.80 7.83 -7.07
C ASP A 7 15.25 7.45 -6.77
N SER A 8 15.57 7.48 -5.48
CA SER A 8 16.91 7.25 -4.94
C SER A 8 17.08 5.78 -4.54
N PRO A 9 18.32 5.23 -4.58
CA PRO A 9 18.64 3.95 -3.93
C PRO A 9 18.17 3.87 -2.47
N ILE A 10 18.13 5.00 -1.76
CA ILE A 10 17.64 5.09 -0.38
C ILE A 10 16.12 4.83 -0.32
N SER A 11 15.35 5.42 -1.23
CA SER A 11 13.91 5.16 -1.35
C SER A 11 13.64 3.68 -1.63
N ARG A 12 14.44 3.08 -2.51
CA ARG A 12 14.36 1.64 -2.82
C ARG A 12 14.71 0.77 -1.61
N ALA A 13 15.75 1.11 -0.85
CA ALA A 13 16.08 0.41 0.39
C ALA A 13 14.92 0.52 1.40
N GLY A 14 14.34 1.71 1.55
CA GLY A 14 13.17 1.92 2.40
C GLY A 14 11.94 1.11 1.95
N TYR A 15 11.69 1.04 0.65
CA TYR A 15 10.66 0.19 0.06
C TYR A 15 10.88 -1.30 0.35
N LEU A 16 12.12 -1.80 0.21
CA LEU A 16 12.45 -3.19 0.49
C LEU A 16 12.33 -3.52 1.99
N TYR A 17 12.75 -2.59 2.85
CA TYR A 17 12.57 -2.71 4.29
C TYR A 17 11.08 -2.77 4.65
N ALA A 18 10.27 -1.82 4.16
CA ALA A 18 8.82 -1.83 4.36
C ALA A 18 8.17 -3.11 3.84
N THR A 19 8.61 -3.59 2.67
CA THR A 19 8.14 -4.87 2.12
C THR A 19 8.48 -6.03 3.05
N THR A 20 9.68 -6.06 3.63
CA THR A 20 10.10 -7.11 4.57
C THR A 20 9.23 -7.09 5.83
N VAL A 21 8.99 -5.89 6.39
CA VAL A 21 8.08 -5.71 7.53
C VAL A 21 6.67 -6.18 7.18
N GLY A 22 6.15 -5.79 6.02
CA GLY A 22 4.84 -6.19 5.53
C GLY A 22 4.73 -7.71 5.31
N LEU A 23 5.78 -8.36 4.81
CA LEU A 23 5.85 -9.81 4.66
C LEU A 23 5.80 -10.49 6.02
N VAL A 24 6.62 -10.07 6.97
CA VAL A 24 6.64 -10.64 8.34
C VAL A 24 5.27 -10.47 9.00
N TRP A 25 4.72 -9.26 8.97
CA TRP A 25 3.42 -8.96 9.57
C TRP A 25 2.28 -9.74 8.90
N GLY A 26 2.25 -9.77 7.57
CA GLY A 26 1.28 -10.55 6.80
C GLY A 26 1.38 -12.05 7.10
N SER A 27 2.59 -12.60 7.18
CA SER A 27 2.81 -14.02 7.48
C SER A 27 2.37 -14.41 8.89
N ILE A 28 2.43 -13.50 9.87
CA ILE A 28 1.96 -13.77 11.24
C ILE A 28 0.43 -13.86 11.29
N TRP A 29 -0.27 -12.97 10.56
CA TRP A 29 -1.70 -12.76 10.73
C TRP A 29 -2.60 -13.32 9.63
N SER A 30 -2.05 -13.61 8.46
CA SER A 30 -2.85 -14.10 7.33
C SER A 30 -3.28 -15.54 7.55
N THR A 31 -4.57 -15.78 7.36
CA THR A 31 -5.19 -17.12 7.47
C THR A 31 -5.58 -17.70 6.10
N GLY A 32 -5.54 -16.87 5.04
CA GLY A 32 -5.88 -17.26 3.68
C GLY A 32 -4.66 -17.50 2.79
N THR A 33 -4.92 -17.86 1.53
CA THR A 33 -3.88 -18.03 0.51
C THR A 33 -3.14 -16.73 0.23
N VAL A 34 -1.82 -16.77 0.37
CA VAL A 34 -0.94 -15.66 -0.03
C VAL A 34 -0.72 -15.74 -1.54
N GLU A 35 -1.09 -14.68 -2.25
CA GLU A 35 -1.01 -14.63 -3.71
C GLU A 35 -0.13 -13.48 -4.19
N ARG A 36 0.55 -13.65 -5.33
CA ARG A 36 1.23 -12.55 -6.02
C ARG A 36 0.39 -12.06 -7.19
N ARG A 37 -0.05 -10.80 -7.17
CA ARG A 37 -0.85 -10.18 -8.24
C ARG A 37 -0.43 -8.73 -8.48
N GLY A 38 -0.25 -8.33 -9.74
CA GLY A 38 0.15 -6.95 -10.08
C GLY A 38 1.51 -6.53 -9.48
N GLY A 39 2.34 -7.49 -9.11
CA GLY A 39 3.59 -7.26 -8.38
C GLY A 39 3.39 -6.89 -6.90
N LEU A 40 2.19 -7.06 -6.34
CA LEU A 40 1.92 -7.05 -4.91
C LEU A 40 1.98 -8.49 -4.36
N VAL A 41 2.33 -8.63 -3.08
CA VAL A 41 2.12 -9.85 -2.29
C VAL A 41 0.87 -9.62 -1.44
N VAL A 42 -0.21 -10.33 -1.75
CA VAL A 42 -1.52 -10.12 -1.14
C VAL A 42 -1.72 -11.12 -0.01
N PHE A 43 -1.91 -10.60 1.19
CA PHE A 43 -2.27 -11.36 2.39
C PHE A 43 -3.76 -11.17 2.68
N ARG A 44 -4.47 -12.28 2.92
CA ARG A 44 -5.92 -12.34 3.10
C ARG A 44 -6.31 -12.97 4.43
N GLY A 45 -7.56 -12.78 4.84
CA GLY A 45 -8.09 -13.34 6.08
C GLY A 45 -7.44 -12.74 7.34
N MET A 46 -6.82 -11.57 7.21
CA MET A 46 -6.19 -10.90 8.35
C MET A 46 -7.25 -10.33 9.30
N PRO A 47 -7.01 -10.30 10.63
CA PRO A 47 -7.89 -9.63 11.58
C PRO A 47 -7.99 -8.12 11.29
N ALA A 48 -9.18 -7.53 11.44
CA ALA A 48 -9.45 -6.15 11.03
C ALA A 48 -8.62 -5.07 11.76
N TRP A 49 -8.03 -5.38 12.91
CA TRP A 49 -7.16 -4.46 13.67
C TRP A 49 -5.72 -4.40 13.13
N THR A 50 -5.34 -5.33 12.23
CA THR A 50 -3.97 -5.45 11.70
C THR A 50 -3.73 -4.60 10.44
N PHE A 51 -4.77 -3.97 9.91
CA PHE A 51 -4.74 -3.07 8.75
C PHE A 51 -5.78 -1.95 8.94
N GLY A 52 -5.65 -0.87 8.15
CA GLY A 52 -6.62 0.22 8.16
C GLY A 52 -7.73 0.04 7.12
N ARG A 53 -8.95 0.49 7.45
CA ARG A 53 -10.11 0.54 6.52
C ARG A 53 -10.38 -0.83 5.87
N GLY A 54 -10.36 -0.91 4.53
CA GLY A 54 -10.54 -2.15 3.77
C GLY A 54 -9.24 -2.88 3.43
N GLY A 55 -8.08 -2.28 3.72
CA GLY A 55 -6.78 -2.86 3.44
C GLY A 55 -5.66 -1.83 3.53
N SER A 56 -4.42 -2.28 3.57
CA SER A 56 -3.26 -1.39 3.65
C SER A 56 -2.09 -1.90 2.81
N CYS A 57 -1.54 -1.02 1.98
CA CYS A 57 -0.29 -1.27 1.27
C CYS A 57 0.92 -0.87 2.12
N VAL A 58 1.79 -1.83 2.39
CA VAL A 58 3.08 -1.63 3.08
C VAL A 58 4.19 -2.18 2.19
N GLY A 59 4.92 -1.28 1.53
CA GLY A 59 5.92 -1.66 0.53
C GLY A 59 5.27 -2.37 -0.67
N ALA A 60 5.61 -3.64 -0.88
CA ALA A 60 5.00 -4.50 -1.89
C ALA A 60 3.82 -5.34 -1.37
N CYS A 61 3.52 -5.28 -0.08
CA CYS A 61 2.53 -6.14 0.55
C CYS A 61 1.18 -5.43 0.62
N TYR A 62 0.13 -6.11 0.17
CA TYR A 62 -1.24 -5.69 0.38
C TYR A 62 -1.86 -6.54 1.48
N LEU A 63 -2.21 -5.89 2.59
CA LEU A 63 -2.72 -6.51 3.81
C LEU A 63 -4.22 -6.25 3.89
N THR A 64 -5.04 -7.30 3.83
CA THR A 64 -6.50 -7.17 3.90
C THR A 64 -7.16 -8.41 4.49
N ASN A 65 -8.46 -8.31 4.78
CA ASN A 65 -9.31 -9.46 5.05
C ASN A 65 -9.85 -10.05 3.73
N GLN A 66 -10.83 -9.39 3.12
CA GLN A 66 -11.53 -9.90 1.92
C GLN A 66 -11.49 -8.97 0.70
N ASN A 67 -10.83 -7.81 0.81
CA ASN A 67 -11.00 -6.72 -0.15
C ASN A 67 -10.05 -6.86 -1.36
N VAL A 68 -10.32 -7.80 -2.29
CA VAL A 68 -9.32 -8.24 -3.29
C VAL A 68 -9.80 -8.18 -4.74
N SER A 69 -10.69 -7.24 -5.06
CA SER A 69 -11.14 -7.01 -6.43
C SER A 69 -10.02 -6.49 -7.33
N THR A 70 -10.13 -6.69 -8.64
CA THR A 70 -9.14 -6.18 -9.61
C THR A 70 -8.96 -4.67 -9.49
N ALA A 71 -10.05 -3.91 -9.35
CA ALA A 71 -10.00 -2.45 -9.20
C ALA A 71 -9.18 -2.04 -7.96
N ILE A 72 -9.40 -2.73 -6.83
CA ILE A 72 -8.64 -2.47 -5.61
C ILE A 72 -7.16 -2.81 -5.81
N LEU A 73 -6.84 -3.95 -6.43
CA LEU A 73 -5.44 -4.30 -6.68
C LEU A 73 -4.74 -3.29 -7.61
N GLU A 74 -5.45 -2.69 -8.56
CA GLU A 74 -4.92 -1.59 -9.38
C GLU A 74 -4.66 -0.32 -8.57
N HIS A 75 -5.57 0.02 -7.65
CA HIS A 75 -5.39 1.13 -6.69
C HIS A 75 -4.16 0.90 -5.81
N GLU A 76 -4.04 -0.28 -5.20
CA GLU A 76 -2.91 -0.65 -4.33
C GLU A 76 -1.58 -0.73 -5.10
N ALA A 77 -1.62 -1.03 -6.40
CA ALA A 77 -0.41 -1.00 -7.25
C ALA A 77 0.13 0.43 -7.40
N VAL A 78 -0.71 1.47 -7.32
CA VAL A 78 -0.26 2.87 -7.26
C VAL A 78 0.40 3.16 -5.92
N HIS A 79 -0.16 2.71 -4.80
CA HIS A 79 0.47 2.82 -3.48
C HIS A 79 1.83 2.14 -3.43
N LYS A 80 1.99 0.96 -4.04
CA LYS A 80 3.30 0.33 -4.20
C LYS A 80 4.30 1.23 -4.94
N ARG A 81 3.88 1.89 -6.02
CA ARG A 81 4.76 2.84 -6.75
C ARG A 81 5.11 4.05 -5.90
N GLN A 82 4.15 4.57 -5.12
CA GLN A 82 4.39 5.64 -4.17
C GLN A 82 5.39 5.20 -3.09
N TRP A 83 5.30 3.97 -2.58
CA TRP A 83 6.30 3.38 -1.68
C TRP A 83 7.68 3.27 -2.33
N GLN A 84 7.77 2.82 -3.59
CA GLN A 84 9.05 2.75 -4.31
C GLN A 84 9.73 4.12 -4.44
N ARG A 85 8.92 5.18 -4.60
CA ARG A 85 9.37 6.57 -4.72
C ARG A 85 9.73 7.17 -3.36
N PHE A 86 8.84 7.11 -2.38
CA PHE A 86 9.03 7.82 -1.12
C PHE A 86 9.68 6.98 -0.01
N GLY A 87 9.82 5.66 -0.21
CA GLY A 87 10.39 4.74 0.77
C GLY A 87 9.74 4.91 2.15
N MET A 88 10.56 4.89 3.20
CA MET A 88 10.09 5.03 4.58
C MET A 88 9.55 6.42 4.94
N VAL A 89 9.71 7.42 4.08
CA VAL A 89 9.11 8.75 4.29
C VAL A 89 7.64 8.74 3.87
N PHE A 90 7.19 7.73 3.12
CA PHE A 90 5.83 7.65 2.61
C PHE A 90 4.73 7.70 3.69
N PRO A 91 4.79 6.93 4.81
CA PRO A 91 3.76 6.99 5.84
C PRO A 91 3.60 8.38 6.45
N LEU A 92 4.71 9.12 6.63
CA LEU A 92 4.69 10.48 7.14
C LEU A 92 4.03 11.43 6.15
N LEU A 93 4.41 11.37 4.86
CA LEU A 93 3.80 12.18 3.81
C LEU A 93 2.31 11.90 3.70
N TYR A 94 1.94 10.62 3.77
CA TYR A 94 0.56 10.17 3.70
C TYR A 94 -0.26 10.75 4.85
N LEU A 95 0.28 10.73 6.07
CA LEU A 95 -0.36 11.32 7.25
C LEU A 95 -0.54 12.85 7.12
N VAL A 96 0.50 13.54 6.65
CA VAL A 96 0.46 15.00 6.40
C VAL A 96 -0.54 15.36 5.30
N ALA A 97 -0.74 14.49 4.30
CA ALA A 97 -1.75 14.67 3.26
C ALA A 97 -3.19 14.53 3.77
N GLY A 98 -3.38 14.15 5.03
CA GLY A 98 -4.66 14.14 5.72
C GLY A 98 -5.35 12.78 5.76
N ARG A 99 -6.21 12.59 6.76
CA ARG A 99 -6.93 11.32 6.99
C ARG A 99 -8.17 11.12 6.12
N ASN A 100 -8.71 12.20 5.53
CA ASN A 100 -9.87 12.09 4.64
C ASN A 100 -9.40 11.60 3.26
N PRO A 101 -9.80 10.40 2.82
CA PRO A 101 -9.34 9.83 1.55
C PRO A 101 -9.72 10.70 0.35
N LEU A 102 -10.87 11.38 0.38
CA LEU A 102 -11.34 12.24 -0.72
C LEU A 102 -10.50 13.51 -0.90
N ARG A 103 -9.66 13.86 0.09
CA ARG A 103 -8.75 15.02 0.02
C ARG A 103 -7.28 14.61 0.03
N ASN A 104 -6.98 13.35 0.33
CA ASN A 104 -5.61 12.87 0.38
C ASN A 104 -5.08 12.69 -1.05
N ARG A 105 -4.07 13.48 -1.42
CA ARG A 105 -3.49 13.44 -2.77
C ARG A 105 -3.05 12.04 -3.22
N PHE A 106 -2.62 11.19 -2.30
CA PHE A 106 -2.12 9.86 -2.62
C PHE A 106 -3.25 8.88 -2.93
N GLU A 107 -4.39 9.04 -2.26
CA GLU A 107 -5.65 8.32 -2.52
C GLU A 107 -6.28 8.76 -3.84
N ILE A 108 -6.25 10.07 -4.10
CA ILE A 108 -6.70 10.64 -5.38
C ILE A 108 -5.83 10.12 -6.54
N GLU A 109 -4.51 10.11 -6.39
CA GLU A 109 -3.57 9.56 -7.39
C GLU A 109 -3.79 8.06 -7.61
N ALA A 110 -4.11 7.31 -6.55
CA ALA A 110 -4.42 5.88 -6.64
C ALA A 110 -5.80 5.58 -7.26
N GLY A 111 -6.64 6.61 -7.43
CA GLY A 111 -7.97 6.50 -8.02
C GLY A 111 -9.02 6.13 -6.98
N LEU A 112 -9.89 7.10 -6.64
CA LEU A 112 -10.88 6.96 -5.58
C LEU A 112 -11.96 5.90 -5.88
N GLU A 113 -12.43 5.82 -7.13
CA GLU A 113 -13.40 4.79 -7.55
C GLU A 113 -12.84 3.39 -7.39
N LYS A 114 -11.58 3.20 -7.81
CA LYS A 114 -10.86 1.92 -7.71
C LYS A 114 -10.60 1.51 -6.26
N GLY A 115 -10.38 2.49 -5.38
CA GLY A 115 -10.27 2.29 -3.93
C GLY A 115 -11.60 2.13 -3.20
N GLY A 116 -12.74 2.26 -3.90
CA GLY A 116 -14.08 2.15 -3.32
C GLY A 116 -14.54 3.38 -2.53
N TYR A 117 -13.90 4.54 -2.72
CA TYR A 117 -14.26 5.80 -2.04
C TYR A 117 -15.20 6.68 -2.87
N ALA A 118 -15.33 6.40 -4.17
CA ALA A 118 -16.24 7.08 -5.09
C ALA A 118 -17.00 6.04 -5.93
N ARG A 119 -18.13 6.44 -6.51
CA ARG A 119 -18.96 5.64 -7.43
C ARG A 119 -19.08 6.33 -8.77
#